data_AF-A0A849FDZ3-F1
#
_entry.id   AF-A0A849FDZ3-F1
#
_cell.length_a   1.000
_cell.length_b   1.000
_cell.length_c   1.000
_cell.angle_alpha   90.00
_cell.angle_beta   90.00
_cell.angle_gamma   90.00
#
_symmetry.space_group_name_H-M   'P 1'
#
loop_
_entity.id
_entity.type
_entity.pdbx_description
1 polymer ?
#
loop_
_entity_poly.entity_id
_entity_poly.type
_entity_poly.pdbx_seq_one_letter_code
_entity_poly.pdbx_strand_id
1 'polypeptide(L)'
;FAMSMGPIVWVLLSEIFPNKIRSAAMAVAVAGQWLANYFVSQTFPIVVESDANRLIMDGGTWNNALPYFLFSAFIVIIILFVWRYIPETKGKTLEEMEALFEKK
;
A
#
# COMPACT_ATOMS: atom_id res chain seq x y z
N PHE A 1 8.65 -5.18 -16.86
CA PHE A 1 7.98 -3.90 -16.53
C PHE A 1 6.62 -4.08 -15.86
N ALA A 2 5.80 -5.07 -16.25
CA ALA A 2 4.45 -5.26 -15.69
C ALA A 2 4.34 -6.06 -14.36
N MET A 3 5.45 -6.63 -13.85
CA MET A 3 5.48 -7.34 -12.55
C MET A 3 5.99 -6.43 -11.43
N SER A 4 5.39 -5.25 -11.27
CA SER A 4 5.70 -4.37 -10.16
C SER A 4 4.41 -3.95 -9.46
N MET A 5 4.55 -3.43 -8.23
CA MET A 5 3.41 -2.97 -7.42
C MET A 5 2.61 -1.86 -8.12
N GLY A 6 3.21 -1.12 -9.07
CA GLY A 6 2.53 -0.06 -9.81
C GLY A 6 1.30 -0.55 -10.57
N PRO A 7 1.45 -1.32 -11.67
CA PRO A 7 0.31 -1.79 -12.46
C PRO A 7 -0.55 -2.83 -11.73
N ILE A 8 0.03 -3.70 -10.91
CA ILE A 8 -0.72 -4.80 -10.28
C ILE A 8 -1.78 -4.30 -9.29
N VAL A 9 -1.51 -3.22 -8.54
CA VAL A 9 -2.47 -2.66 -7.57
C VAL A 9 -3.71 -2.11 -8.29
N TRP A 10 -3.53 -1.46 -9.43
CA TRP A 10 -4.65 -0.93 -10.21
C TRP A 10 -5.49 -2.02 -10.85
N VAL A 11 -4.85 -3.07 -11.37
CA VAL A 11 -5.55 -4.26 -11.89
C VAL A 11 -6.38 -4.87 -10.77
N LEU A 12 -5.74 -5.14 -9.63
CA LEU A 12 -6.39 -5.74 -8.47
C LEU A 12 -7.60 -4.92 -7.98
N LEU A 13 -7.47 -3.59 -7.84
CA LEU A 13 -8.60 -2.73 -7.45
C LEU A 13 -9.76 -2.78 -8.45
N SER A 14 -9.48 -2.93 -9.75
CA SER A 14 -10.53 -3.03 -10.77
C SER A 14 -11.26 -4.38 -10.76
N GLU A 15 -10.57 -5.45 -10.34
CA GLU A 15 -11.10 -6.82 -10.27
C GLU A 15 -11.81 -7.14 -8.95
N ILE A 16 -11.38 -6.54 -7.83
CA ILE A 16 -11.95 -6.79 -6.50
C ILE A 16 -13.32 -6.11 -6.33
N PHE A 17 -13.52 -4.93 -6.90
CA PHE A 17 -14.75 -4.17 -6.69
C PHE A 17 -15.90 -4.65 -7.60
N PRO A 18 -17.10 -4.92 -7.03
CA PRO A 18 -18.29 -5.30 -7.81
C PRO A 18 -18.65 -4.25 -8.85
N ASN A 19 -19.12 -4.70 -10.02
CA ASN A 19 -19.44 -3.83 -11.16
C ASN A 19 -20.38 -2.67 -10.78
N LYS A 20 -21.39 -2.96 -9.94
CA LYS A 20 -22.43 -2.00 -9.55
C LYS A 20 -21.89 -0.78 -8.79
N ILE A 21 -20.84 -0.97 -7.99
CA ILE A 21 -20.27 0.09 -7.13
C ILE A 21 -18.83 0.43 -7.48
N ARG A 22 -18.25 -0.19 -8.52
CA ARG A 22 -16.83 -0.10 -8.86
C ARG A 22 -16.35 1.35 -8.93
N SER A 23 -17.09 2.21 -9.64
CA SER A 23 -16.70 3.62 -9.79
C SER A 23 -16.61 4.36 -8.44
N ALA A 24 -17.60 4.19 -7.56
CA ALA A 24 -17.61 4.81 -6.24
C ALA A 24 -16.54 4.21 -5.32
N ALA A 25 -16.40 2.89 -5.30
CA ALA A 25 -15.38 2.20 -4.51
C ALA A 25 -13.96 2.58 -4.94
N MET A 26 -13.72 2.67 -6.26
CA MET A 26 -12.46 3.18 -6.80
C MET A 26 -12.21 4.63 -6.39
N ALA A 27 -13.22 5.51 -6.44
CA ALA A 27 -13.05 6.90 -6.02
C ALA A 27 -12.60 7.02 -4.55
N VAL A 28 -13.19 6.22 -3.65
CA VAL A 28 -12.79 6.16 -2.23
C VAL A 28 -11.37 5.62 -2.08
N ALA A 29 -11.03 4.54 -2.78
CA ALA A 29 -9.68 3.97 -2.74
C ALA A 29 -8.62 4.96 -3.23
N VAL A 30 -8.91 5.68 -4.31
CA VAL A 30 -8.03 6.71 -4.88
C VAL A 30 -7.91 7.91 -3.94
N ALA A 31 -9.01 8.38 -3.35
CA ALA A 31 -8.98 9.44 -2.36
C ALA A 31 -8.13 9.05 -1.14
N GLY A 32 -8.29 7.82 -0.64
CA GLY A 32 -7.45 7.27 0.44
C GLY A 32 -5.98 7.19 0.05
N GLN A 33 -5.67 6.77 -1.18
CA GLN A 33 -4.31 6.73 -1.72
C GLN A 33 -3.69 8.13 -1.80
N TRP A 34 -4.44 9.15 -2.23
CA TRP A 34 -3.95 10.52 -2.27
C TRP A 34 -3.76 11.11 -0.88
N LEU A 35 -4.65 10.81 0.06
CA LEU A 35 -4.51 11.23 1.45
C LEU A 35 -3.27 10.59 2.09
N ALA A 36 -3.05 9.29 1.89
CA ALA A 36 -1.83 8.61 2.33
C ALA A 36 -0.58 9.21 1.69
N ASN A 37 -0.61 9.51 0.38
CA ASN A 37 0.49 10.18 -0.31
C ASN A 37 0.78 11.56 0.28
N TYR A 38 -0.25 12.35 0.60
CA TYR A 38 -0.11 13.64 1.26
C TYR A 38 0.58 13.48 2.61
N PHE A 39 0.11 12.57 3.47
CA PHE A 39 0.71 12.34 4.77
C PHE A 39 2.17 11.90 4.68
N VAL A 40 2.50 10.94 3.79
CA VAL A 40 3.88 10.52 3.58
C VAL A 40 4.72 11.69 3.09
N SER A 41 4.23 12.48 2.13
CA SER A 41 4.98 13.62 1.58
C SER A 41 5.25 14.70 2.63
N GLN A 42 4.32 14.94 3.56
CA GLN A 42 4.51 15.93 4.64
C GLN A 42 5.38 15.38 5.77
N THR A 43 5.22 14.11 6.14
CA THR A 43 5.93 13.50 7.28
C THR A 43 7.34 13.05 6.92
N PHE A 44 7.62 12.73 5.65
CA PHE A 44 8.92 12.23 5.22
C PHE A 44 10.06 13.22 5.50
N PRO A 45 9.97 14.53 5.14
CA PRO A 45 11.00 15.51 5.53
C PRO A 45 11.17 15.62 7.04
N ILE A 46 10.07 15.58 7.81
CA ILE A 46 10.11 15.63 9.28
C ILE A 46 10.93 14.47 9.83
N VAL A 47 10.74 13.25 9.32
CA VAL A 47 11.52 12.08 9.75
C VAL A 47 12.98 12.21 9.33
N VAL A 48 13.24 12.62 8.08
CA VAL A 48 14.60 12.76 7.55
C VAL A 48 15.41 13.80 8.34
N GLU A 49 14.79 14.92 8.69
CA GLU A 49 15.43 16.03 9.40
C GLU A 49 15.38 15.87 10.93
N SER A 50 14.61 14.91 11.44
CA SER A 50 14.47 14.68 12.87
C SER A 50 15.81 14.36 13.53
N ASP A 51 15.96 14.84 14.76
CA ASP A 51 17.08 14.44 15.60
C ASP A 51 17.12 12.93 15.78
N ALA A 52 16.00 12.19 15.77
CA ALA A 52 16.02 10.73 15.81
C ALA A 52 16.75 10.07 14.62
N ASN A 53 16.62 10.64 13.41
CA ASN A 53 17.37 10.20 12.25
C ASN A 53 18.82 10.70 12.27
N ARG A 54 19.06 11.87 12.89
CA ARG A 54 20.37 12.56 12.98
C ARG A 54 21.17 12.30 14.26
N LEU A 55 20.62 11.62 15.28
CA LEU A 55 21.12 11.46 16.67
C LEU A 55 22.43 10.66 16.78
N ILE A 56 23.10 10.50 15.65
CA ILE A 56 24.14 9.55 15.30
C ILE A 56 25.29 10.33 14.63
N MET A 57 25.39 11.64 14.86
CA MET A 57 26.44 12.45 14.25
C MET A 57 27.85 12.07 14.75
N ASP A 58 27.94 11.27 15.82
CA ASP A 58 29.18 10.70 16.38
C ASP A 58 29.14 9.15 16.49
N GLY A 59 28.64 8.44 15.48
CA GLY A 59 28.76 6.96 15.40
C GLY A 59 27.61 6.13 15.99
N GLY A 60 26.41 6.68 16.13
CA GLY A 60 25.23 5.92 16.55
C GLY A 60 24.56 5.02 15.47
N THR A 61 23.38 4.49 15.78
CA THR A 61 22.74 3.26 15.26
C THR A 61 22.20 3.24 13.82
N TRP A 62 21.76 4.36 13.25
CA TRP A 62 20.93 4.40 12.02
C TRP A 62 21.62 5.01 10.78
N ASN A 63 22.65 5.86 10.93
CA ASN A 63 23.36 6.52 9.81
C ASN A 63 22.41 7.08 8.72
N ASN A 64 21.43 7.90 9.10
CA ASN A 64 20.39 8.46 8.22
C ASN A 64 19.45 7.44 7.55
N ALA A 65 19.45 6.16 7.98
CA ALA A 65 18.66 5.11 7.35
C ALA A 65 17.25 4.90 7.93
N LEU A 66 16.84 5.69 8.94
CA LEU A 66 15.56 5.52 9.65
C LEU A 66 14.34 5.48 8.71
N PRO A 67 14.23 6.34 7.67
CA PRO A 67 13.10 6.28 6.73
C PRO A 67 13.01 4.94 5.98
N TYR A 68 14.15 4.33 5.64
CA TYR A 68 14.17 3.05 4.93
C TYR A 68 13.71 1.90 5.82
N PHE A 69 14.06 1.91 7.11
CA PHE A 69 13.55 0.92 8.06
C PHE A 69 12.04 1.07 8.29
N LEU A 70 11.54 2.30 8.36
CA LEU A 70 10.09 2.55 8.44
C LEU A 70 9.37 1.99 7.20
N PHE A 71 9.86 2.28 5.99
CA PHE A 71 9.27 1.73 4.77
C PHE A 71 9.38 0.20 4.70
N SER A 72 10.49 -0.37 5.16
CA SER A 72 10.66 -1.83 5.24
C SER A 72 9.63 -2.48 6.17
N ALA A 73 9.35 -1.85 7.32
CA ALA A 73 8.29 -2.31 8.21
C ALA A 73 6.90 -2.26 7.56
N PHE A 74 6.58 -1.17 6.84
CA PHE A 74 5.34 -1.08 6.06
C PHE A 74 5.25 -2.13 4.95
N ILE A 75 6.36 -2.45 4.28
CA ILE A 75 6.40 -3.52 3.28
C ILE A 75 6.03 -4.87 3.92
N VAL A 76 6.57 -5.19 5.09
CA VAL A 76 6.22 -6.43 5.82
C VAL A 76 4.73 -6.45 6.17
N ILE A 77 4.17 -5.33 6.65
CA ILE A 77 2.74 -5.21 6.94
C ILE A 77 1.90 -5.46 5.68
N ILE A 78 2.29 -4.86 4.54
CA ILE A 78 1.60 -5.06 3.25
C ILE A 78 1.67 -6.53 2.82
N ILE A 79 2.82 -7.19 2.95
CA ILE A 79 2.96 -8.61 2.61
C ILE A 79 2.01 -9.46 3.45
N LEU A 80 1.97 -9.25 4.77
CA LEU A 80 1.09 -9.98 5.67
C LEU A 80 -0.40 -9.70 5.37
N PHE A 81 -0.74 -8.45 5.08
CA PHE A 81 -2.09 -8.06 4.71
C PHE A 81 -2.54 -8.73 3.41
N VAL A 82 -1.73 -8.64 2.36
CA VAL A 82 -2.02 -9.26 1.05
C VAL A 82 -2.16 -10.77 1.21
N TRP A 83 -1.21 -11.42 1.88
CA TRP A 83 -1.24 -12.86 2.09
C TRP A 83 -2.49 -13.34 2.84
N ARG A 84 -3.01 -12.54 3.78
CA ARG A 84 -4.13 -12.93 4.65
C ARG A 84 -5.52 -12.53 4.14
N TYR A 85 -5.62 -11.42 3.40
CA TYR A 85 -6.91 -10.80 3.07
C TYR A 85 -7.21 -10.71 1.59
N ILE A 86 -6.19 -10.67 0.72
CA ILE A 86 -6.39 -10.51 -0.72
C ILE A 86 -6.43 -11.89 -1.39
N PRO A 87 -7.57 -12.32 -1.95
CA PRO A 87 -7.63 -13.56 -2.70
C PRO A 87 -6.93 -13.40 -4.07
N GLU A 88 -6.40 -14.50 -4.59
CA GLU A 88 -5.87 -14.54 -5.96
C GLU A 88 -6.98 -14.32 -6.98
N THR A 89 -6.78 -13.37 -7.89
CA THR A 89 -7.75 -12.96 -8.92
C THR A 89 -7.44 -13.55 -10.30
N LYS A 90 -6.22 -14.05 -10.52
CA LYS A 90 -5.78 -14.56 -11.81
C LYS A 90 -6.66 -15.71 -12.32
N GLY A 91 -7.16 -15.53 -13.54
CA GLY A 91 -7.94 -16.55 -14.25
C GLY A 91 -9.38 -16.69 -13.77
N LYS A 92 -9.87 -15.77 -12.94
CA LYS A 92 -11.27 -15.69 -12.51
C LYS A 92 -12.03 -14.66 -13.33
N THR A 93 -13.32 -14.90 -13.56
CA THR A 93 -14.21 -13.87 -14.13
C THR A 93 -14.63 -12.87 -13.06
N LEU A 94 -15.12 -11.70 -13.48
CA LEU A 94 -15.61 -10.68 -12.55
C LEU A 94 -16.82 -11.19 -11.74
N GLU A 95 -17.69 -12.02 -12.32
CA GLU A 95 -18.82 -12.62 -11.60
C GLU A 95 -18.35 -13.61 -10.53
N GLU A 96 -17.32 -14.41 -10.80
CA GLU A 96 -16.70 -15.31 -9.81
C GLU A 96 -16.06 -14.53 -8.66
N MET A 97 -15.48 -13.37 -8.96
CA MET A 97 -14.94 -12.45 -7.94
C MET A 97 -16.04 -11.88 -7.05
N GLU A 98 -17.17 -11.44 -7.61
CA GLU A 98 -18.31 -10.95 -6.83
C GLU A 98 -18.84 -12.02 -5.85
N ALA A 99 -18.97 -13.27 -6.31
CA ALA A 99 -19.41 -14.38 -5.46
C ALA A 99 -18.45 -14.72 -4.29
N LEU A 100 -17.16 -14.44 -4.44
CA LEU A 100 -16.17 -14.62 -3.36
C LEU A 100 -16.34 -13.61 -2.23
N PHE A 101 -16.81 -12.39 -2.54
CA PHE A 101 -17.05 -11.34 -1.56
C PHE A 101 -18.46 -11.38 -0.96
N GLU A 102 -19.45 -11.98 -1.63
CA GLU A 102 -20.77 -12.22 -1.05
C GLU A 102 -20.80 -13.36 -0.02
N LYS A 103 -19.87 -14.32 -0.11
CA LYS A 103 -19.79 -15.49 0.77
C LYS A 103 -18.96 -15.28 2.06
N LYS A 104 -18.39 -14.10 2.26
CA LYS A 104 -17.62 -13.74 3.46
C LYS A 104 -18.42 -12.78 4.32
#